data_AF-A0A8T1VCG1-F1
#
_entry.id   AF-A0A8T1VCG1-F1
#
_cell.length_a   1.000
_cell.length_b   1.000
_cell.length_c   1.000
_cell.angle_alpha   90.00
_cell.angle_beta   90.00
_cell.angle_gamma   90.00
#
_symmetry.space_group_name_H-M   'P 1'
#
loop_
_entity.id
_entity.type
_entity.pdbx_description
1 polymer ?
#
loop_
_entity_poly.entity_id
_entity_poly.type
_entity_poly.pdbx_seq_one_letter_code
_entity_poly.pdbx_strand_id
1 'polypeptide(L)'
;MALTQGYCRRRRSPRWLPLLLDVVLVTLSILLDVRDLWFKLRWVGPHDTFAFSTAETRYLRDAAPLQPTTTFSYADQKIQRASGWSSFLEKCESLTPLPEEGGARGFRHAVGKNCVIGASTSSIRVAELFITSSIRVDSMAWAACELLLKHRKPPICHSPIVIQFRERYNFLDEISVRAIESLTIESTGAISDNIAAPEAYAAVPGGDAEAELIELLEVISKSSPVSAAVCVEGFVVKGSGRYTTSIHGCGSPSFYRSVLVGSDTSMVSQFLRDRSWLTSNTLQVMGMTFLIRENHRSVFTVHESAKDDGKRKYCRDLSVYVVAIVEAAGSLRVSNLFRMDNKNGL
;
A
#
# COMPACT_ATOMS: atom_id res chain seq x y z
N MET A 1 25.12 -51.60 83.27
CA MET A 1 25.00 -51.71 81.80
C MET A 1 24.41 -50.41 81.28
N ALA A 2 25.20 -49.65 80.55
CA ALA A 2 24.84 -48.33 80.04
C ALA A 2 25.06 -48.29 78.52
N LEU A 3 24.28 -47.41 77.87
CA LEU A 3 24.37 -46.95 76.48
C LEU A 3 23.78 -47.95 75.46
N THR A 4 22.90 -47.57 74.54
CA THR A 4 23.04 -46.41 73.64
C THR A 4 21.68 -45.81 73.23
N GLN A 5 21.54 -44.51 73.44
CA GLN A 5 20.46 -43.68 72.90
C GLN A 5 20.92 -43.14 71.54
N GLY A 6 20.23 -43.55 70.47
CA GLY A 6 20.54 -43.16 69.10
C GLY A 6 20.36 -41.65 68.87
N TYR A 7 21.47 -40.97 68.59
CA TYR A 7 21.48 -39.57 68.16
C TYR A 7 20.94 -39.44 66.72
N CYS A 8 19.66 -39.07 66.57
CA CYS A 8 19.16 -38.50 65.32
C CYS A 8 19.67 -37.06 65.18
N ARG A 9 20.82 -36.90 64.52
CA ARG A 9 21.42 -35.61 64.17
C ARG A 9 20.61 -34.96 63.04
N ARG A 10 19.49 -34.31 63.37
CA ARG A 10 18.74 -33.43 62.46
C ARG A 10 19.61 -32.21 62.15
N ARG A 11 20.39 -32.25 61.07
CA ARG A 11 21.10 -31.08 60.54
C ARG A 11 20.07 -29.98 60.30
N ARG A 12 20.16 -28.88 61.05
CA ARG A 12 19.47 -27.62 60.74
C ARG A 12 20.01 -27.16 59.38
N SER A 13 19.29 -27.46 58.30
CA SER A 13 19.51 -26.80 57.03
C SER A 13 19.32 -25.31 57.25
N PRO A 14 20.29 -24.48 56.86
CA PRO A 14 20.24 -23.09 57.24
C PRO A 14 19.23 -22.36 56.33
N ARG A 15 18.41 -21.46 56.92
CA ARG A 15 17.20 -20.87 56.30
C ARG A 15 17.43 -20.09 55.00
N TRP A 16 18.67 -19.75 54.67
CA TRP A 16 19.09 -19.04 53.45
C TRP A 16 19.21 -19.96 52.23
N LEU A 17 19.38 -21.27 52.45
CA LEU A 17 19.52 -22.27 51.39
C LEU A 17 18.28 -22.42 50.48
N PRO A 18 17.03 -22.46 51.00
CA PRO A 18 15.85 -22.43 50.13
C PRO A 18 15.71 -21.10 49.37
N LEU A 19 16.03 -19.98 50.01
CA LEU A 19 15.94 -18.65 49.37
C LEU A 19 16.97 -18.49 48.24
N LEU A 20 18.16 -19.07 48.39
CA LEU A 20 19.18 -19.13 47.34
C LEU A 20 18.72 -20.02 46.17
N LEU A 21 18.08 -21.14 46.47
CA LEU A 21 17.53 -22.04 45.45
C LEU A 21 16.39 -21.37 44.67
N ASP A 22 15.51 -20.63 45.33
CA ASP A 22 14.45 -19.85 44.69
C ASP A 22 15.02 -18.76 43.77
N VAL A 23 16.04 -18.02 44.23
CA VAL A 23 16.73 -17.01 43.41
C VAL A 23 17.41 -17.65 42.19
N VAL A 24 18.06 -18.80 42.38
CA VAL A 24 18.68 -19.55 41.26
C VAL A 24 17.61 -20.02 40.27
N LEU A 25 16.46 -20.51 40.73
CA LEU A 25 15.36 -20.92 39.86
C LEU A 25 14.81 -19.74 39.05
N VAL A 26 14.52 -18.61 39.71
CA VAL A 26 14.01 -17.40 39.04
C VAL A 26 15.00 -16.87 38.01
N THR A 27 16.29 -16.79 38.37
CA THR A 27 17.32 -16.33 37.43
C THR A 27 17.47 -17.27 36.23
N LEU A 28 17.37 -18.59 36.43
CA LEU A 28 17.45 -19.57 35.36
C LEU A 28 16.22 -19.51 34.44
N SER A 29 15.02 -19.30 34.99
CA SER A 29 13.80 -19.04 34.20
C SER A 29 13.94 -17.79 33.34
N ILE A 30 14.43 -16.67 33.91
CA ILE A 30 14.66 -15.43 33.15
C ILE A 30 15.69 -15.64 32.04
N LEU A 31 16.76 -16.39 32.30
CA LEU A 31 17.78 -16.69 31.28
C LEU A 31 17.22 -17.55 30.14
N LEU A 32 16.30 -18.47 30.43
CA LEU A 32 15.60 -19.24 29.41
C LEU A 32 14.71 -18.34 28.54
N ASP A 33 13.98 -17.40 29.14
CA ASP A 33 13.15 -16.43 28.41
C ASP A 33 13.99 -15.50 27.53
N VAL A 34 15.12 -14.99 28.04
CA VAL A 34 16.06 -14.17 27.27
C VAL A 34 16.66 -14.97 26.11
N ARG A 35 17.01 -16.24 26.34
CA ARG A 35 17.55 -17.12 25.30
C ARG A 35 16.50 -17.41 24.22
N ASP A 36 15.26 -17.68 24.61
CA ASP A 36 14.14 -17.88 23.69
C ASP A 36 13.89 -16.62 22.85
N LEU A 37 13.82 -15.45 23.48
CA LEU A 37 13.68 -14.16 22.78
C LEU A 37 14.84 -13.91 21.81
N TRP A 38 16.08 -14.20 22.22
CA TRP A 38 17.25 -14.05 21.35
C TRP A 38 17.19 -14.95 20.11
N PHE A 39 16.79 -16.21 20.27
CA PHE A 39 16.59 -17.11 19.12
C PHE A 39 15.47 -16.63 18.21
N LYS A 40 14.37 -16.13 18.79
CA LYS A 40 13.24 -15.58 18.04
C LYS A 40 13.66 -14.35 17.24
N LEU A 41 14.38 -13.40 17.85
CA LEU A 41 14.90 -12.22 17.15
C LEU A 41 15.91 -12.59 16.05
N ARG A 42 16.80 -13.57 16.32
CA ARG A 42 17.78 -14.02 15.33
C ARG A 42 17.15 -14.81 14.17
N TRP A 43 16.06 -15.52 14.42
CA TRP A 43 15.29 -16.23 13.40
C TRP A 43 14.52 -15.29 12.49
N VAL A 44 13.94 -14.22 13.04
CA VAL A 44 13.32 -13.13 12.24
C VAL A 44 14.37 -12.53 11.30
N GLY A 45 15.60 -12.33 11.78
CA GLY A 45 16.69 -11.81 10.95
C GLY A 45 16.85 -10.29 11.07
N PRO A 46 17.92 -9.73 10.50
CA PRO A 46 18.23 -8.31 10.61
C PRO A 46 17.17 -7.43 9.93
N HIS A 47 16.99 -6.20 10.43
CA HIS A 47 15.93 -5.28 9.97
C HIS A 47 15.94 -4.99 8.46
N ASP A 48 17.11 -5.08 7.82
CA ASP A 48 17.27 -4.76 6.41
C ASP A 48 16.91 -5.93 5.47
N THR A 49 16.67 -7.14 5.99
CA THR A 49 16.35 -8.32 5.14
C THR A 49 14.92 -8.33 4.61
N PHE A 50 14.10 -7.35 4.97
CA PHE A 50 12.67 -7.32 4.65
C PHE A 50 12.29 -6.29 3.58
N ALA A 51 13.26 -5.58 3.01
CA ALA A 51 13.05 -4.70 1.87
C ALA A 51 13.60 -5.35 0.60
N PHE A 52 12.73 -5.64 -0.36
CA PHE A 52 13.11 -6.22 -1.64
C PHE A 52 12.76 -5.23 -2.75
N SER A 53 13.68 -5.04 -3.70
CA SER A 53 13.39 -4.28 -4.91
C SER A 53 13.33 -5.26 -6.09
N THR A 54 12.21 -5.29 -6.79
CA THR A 54 12.07 -6.03 -8.04
C THR A 54 11.96 -5.04 -9.20
N ALA A 55 12.64 -5.33 -10.30
CA ALA A 55 12.57 -4.50 -11.50
C ALA A 55 11.89 -5.31 -12.61
N GLU A 56 10.82 -4.76 -13.17
CA GLU A 56 10.07 -5.34 -14.28
C GLU A 56 10.24 -4.45 -15.50
N THR A 57 10.83 -4.98 -16.57
CA THR A 57 10.99 -4.24 -17.82
C THR A 57 9.95 -4.67 -18.84
N ARG A 58 9.28 -3.69 -19.45
CA ARG A 58 8.26 -3.88 -20.49
C ARG A 58 8.60 -3.05 -21.72
N TYR A 59 8.28 -3.60 -22.87
CA TYR A 59 8.52 -2.95 -24.16
C TYR A 59 7.17 -2.63 -24.79
N LEU A 60 6.99 -1.38 -25.20
CA LEU A 60 5.90 -1.02 -26.08
C LEU A 60 6.22 -1.60 -27.46
N ARG A 61 5.65 -2.77 -27.71
CA ARG A 61 5.59 -3.36 -29.05
C ARG A 61 4.35 -2.81 -29.75
N ASP A 62 4.29 -2.93 -31.08
CA ASP A 62 3.12 -2.62 -31.90
C ASP A 62 1.99 -3.64 -31.63
N ALA A 63 1.51 -3.67 -30.40
CA ALA A 63 0.37 -4.46 -29.99
C ALA A 63 -0.90 -3.75 -30.45
N ALA A 64 -1.86 -4.53 -30.96
CA ALA A 64 -3.16 -4.01 -31.31
C ALA A 64 -3.81 -3.36 -30.07
N PRO A 65 -4.45 -2.19 -30.23
CA PRO A 65 -5.17 -1.57 -29.13
C PRO A 65 -6.28 -2.51 -28.64
N LEU A 66 -6.62 -2.40 -27.35
CA LEU A 66 -7.73 -3.10 -26.74
C LEU A 66 -9.00 -2.74 -27.50
N GLN A 67 -9.61 -3.76 -28.12
CA GLN A 67 -10.92 -3.64 -28.71
C GLN A 67 -11.95 -4.29 -27.78
N PRO A 68 -13.10 -3.64 -27.59
CA PRO A 68 -14.14 -4.21 -26.78
C PRO A 68 -14.83 -5.36 -27.50
N THR A 69 -14.95 -6.49 -26.81
CA THR A 69 -15.62 -7.68 -27.36
C THR A 69 -17.13 -7.47 -27.52
N THR A 70 -17.70 -6.51 -26.81
CA THR A 70 -19.13 -6.15 -26.84
C THR A 70 -19.27 -4.68 -27.20
N THR A 71 -20.18 -4.35 -28.11
CA THR A 71 -20.53 -2.96 -28.44
C THR A 71 -21.05 -2.25 -27.19
N PHE A 72 -20.33 -1.21 -26.78
CA PHE A 72 -20.76 -0.34 -25.68
C PHE A 72 -21.90 0.52 -26.17
N SER A 73 -23.12 0.28 -25.67
CA SER A 73 -24.24 1.08 -26.17
C SER A 73 -24.23 2.45 -25.52
N TYR A 74 -24.08 2.56 -24.19
CA TYR A 74 -24.12 3.85 -23.48
C TYR A 74 -23.43 3.77 -22.10
N ALA A 75 -23.04 4.93 -21.54
CA ALA A 75 -22.79 5.06 -20.11
C ALA A 75 -24.01 4.52 -19.34
N ASP A 76 -23.79 3.77 -18.27
CA ASP A 76 -24.81 3.09 -17.43
C ASP A 76 -25.36 1.73 -17.92
N GLN A 77 -24.90 1.18 -19.06
CA GLN A 77 -25.26 -0.19 -19.42
C GLN A 77 -24.60 -1.22 -18.49
N LYS A 78 -25.42 -2.00 -17.77
CA LYS A 78 -24.96 -3.01 -16.81
C LYS A 78 -24.72 -4.37 -17.47
N ILE A 79 -23.51 -4.62 -17.96
CA ILE A 79 -23.06 -5.95 -18.44
C ILE A 79 -21.87 -6.38 -17.58
N GLN A 80 -21.96 -7.56 -16.98
CA GLN A 80 -20.92 -8.09 -16.13
C GLN A 80 -19.73 -8.56 -16.98
N ARG A 81 -18.64 -7.78 -17.00
CA ARG A 81 -17.38 -8.14 -17.67
C ARG A 81 -16.42 -8.82 -16.72
N ALA A 82 -15.47 -9.57 -17.28
CA ALA A 82 -14.39 -10.21 -16.53
C ALA A 82 -13.43 -9.19 -15.89
N SER A 83 -13.27 -7.99 -16.47
CA SER A 83 -12.42 -6.94 -15.91
C SER A 83 -12.91 -5.54 -16.28
N GLY A 84 -12.57 -4.56 -15.43
CA GLY A 84 -12.82 -3.14 -15.66
C GLY A 84 -11.89 -2.44 -16.67
N TRP A 85 -10.90 -3.13 -17.24
CA TRP A 85 -9.91 -2.53 -18.17
C TRP A 85 -10.55 -1.83 -19.36
N SER A 86 -11.58 -2.45 -19.92
CA SER A 86 -12.26 -1.92 -21.10
C SER A 86 -13.02 -0.62 -20.81
N SER A 87 -13.39 -0.33 -19.55
CA SER A 87 -14.05 0.92 -19.18
C SER A 87 -13.15 2.15 -19.33
N PHE A 88 -11.82 1.99 -19.30
CA PHE A 88 -10.90 3.10 -19.51
C PHE A 88 -10.94 3.65 -20.95
N LEU A 89 -11.52 2.90 -21.91
CA LEU A 89 -11.80 3.39 -23.26
C LEU A 89 -12.91 4.47 -23.28
N GLU A 90 -13.60 4.72 -22.17
CA GLU A 90 -14.50 5.86 -22.04
C GLU A 90 -13.71 7.18 -21.98
N LYS A 91 -12.59 7.19 -21.26
CA LYS A 91 -11.76 8.40 -21.06
C LYS A 91 -10.59 8.47 -22.04
N CYS A 92 -10.16 7.36 -22.60
CA CYS A 92 -9.05 7.27 -23.55
C CYS A 92 -9.53 6.82 -24.93
N GLU A 93 -9.00 7.43 -25.99
CA GLU A 93 -9.34 7.06 -27.37
C GLU A 93 -8.86 5.64 -27.72
N SER A 94 -7.68 5.28 -27.26
CA SER A 94 -7.13 3.93 -27.43
C SER A 94 -6.29 3.52 -26.23
N LEU A 95 -6.25 2.22 -25.96
CA LEU A 95 -5.43 1.61 -24.91
C LEU A 95 -4.64 0.46 -25.50
N THR A 96 -3.32 0.57 -25.50
CA THR A 96 -2.42 -0.48 -25.97
C THR A 96 -1.93 -1.29 -24.76
N PRO A 97 -2.25 -2.59 -24.66
CA PRO A 97 -1.79 -3.42 -23.56
C PRO A 97 -0.31 -3.76 -23.72
N LEU A 98 0.41 -3.79 -22.61
CA LEU A 98 1.79 -4.28 -22.52
C LEU A 98 1.73 -5.71 -21.96
N PRO A 99 1.86 -6.74 -22.83
CA PRO A 99 1.70 -8.13 -22.41
C PRO A 99 2.81 -8.57 -21.44
N GLU A 100 2.46 -9.50 -20.55
CA GLU A 100 3.45 -10.13 -19.67
C GLU A 100 4.40 -11.05 -20.48
N GLU A 101 5.70 -10.95 -20.20
CA GLU A 101 6.71 -11.89 -20.71
C GLU A 101 6.45 -13.28 -20.14
N GLY A 102 6.29 -14.30 -21.00
CA GLY A 102 6.06 -15.69 -20.59
C GLY A 102 4.83 -16.38 -21.20
N GLY A 103 4.12 -15.74 -22.14
CA GLY A 103 3.00 -16.36 -22.85
C GLY A 103 1.71 -16.48 -22.03
N ALA A 104 1.68 -15.91 -20.83
CA ALA A 104 0.45 -15.76 -20.05
C ALA A 104 -0.53 -14.84 -20.80
N ARG A 105 -1.79 -15.27 -20.93
CA ARG A 105 -2.88 -14.48 -21.52
C ARG A 105 -3.36 -13.43 -20.52
N GLY A 106 -2.58 -12.38 -20.31
CA GLY A 106 -2.89 -11.30 -19.38
C GLY A 106 -1.99 -10.09 -19.56
N PHE A 107 -2.47 -8.94 -19.11
CA PHE A 107 -1.68 -7.71 -19.02
C PHE A 107 -2.06 -6.96 -17.74
N ARG A 108 -1.06 -6.30 -17.15
CA ARG A 108 -1.23 -5.40 -15.99
C ARG A 108 -0.91 -3.95 -16.31
N HIS A 109 -0.33 -3.73 -17.49
CA HIS A 109 0.18 -2.44 -17.93
C HIS A 109 -0.50 -2.09 -19.25
N ALA A 110 -0.88 -0.83 -19.40
CA ALA A 110 -1.41 -0.32 -20.66
C ALA A 110 -0.95 1.11 -20.88
N VAL A 111 -0.83 1.49 -22.15
CA VAL A 111 -0.56 2.86 -22.57
C VAL A 111 -1.82 3.39 -23.23
N GLY A 112 -2.41 4.41 -22.63
CA GLY A 112 -3.54 5.15 -23.18
C GLY A 112 -3.09 6.30 -24.05
N LYS A 113 -3.80 6.53 -25.16
CA LYS A 113 -3.63 7.72 -26.01
C LYS A 113 -4.82 8.64 -25.89
N ASN A 114 -4.56 9.96 -25.92
CA ASN A 114 -5.58 11.01 -25.87
C ASN A 114 -6.59 10.80 -24.73
N CYS A 115 -6.07 10.61 -23.51
CA CYS A 115 -6.88 10.36 -22.33
C CYS A 115 -7.35 11.67 -21.68
N VAL A 116 -8.58 11.69 -21.21
CA VAL A 116 -9.17 12.78 -20.41
C VAL A 116 -8.99 12.45 -18.93
N ILE A 117 -8.38 13.37 -18.18
CA ILE A 117 -8.10 13.25 -16.75
C ILE A 117 -8.78 14.40 -16.02
N GLY A 118 -9.35 14.14 -14.85
CA GLY A 118 -9.94 15.14 -13.98
C GLY A 118 -11.47 15.21 -14.05
N ALA A 119 -12.03 16.12 -13.25
CA ALA A 119 -13.47 16.36 -13.20
C ALA A 119 -14.01 16.84 -14.56
N SER A 120 -15.33 16.71 -14.75
CA SER A 120 -16.01 17.19 -15.97
C SER A 120 -15.81 18.71 -16.20
N THR A 121 -15.54 19.47 -15.15
CA THR A 121 -15.33 20.92 -15.13
C THR A 121 -13.87 21.32 -15.37
N SER A 122 -12.89 20.55 -14.89
CA SER A 122 -11.44 20.84 -14.98
C SER A 122 -10.66 19.77 -15.76
N SER A 123 -11.27 19.17 -16.78
CA SER A 123 -10.65 18.03 -17.47
C SER A 123 -9.45 18.43 -18.34
N ILE A 124 -8.34 17.70 -18.23
CA ILE A 124 -7.13 17.85 -19.03
C ILE A 124 -7.01 16.68 -19.99
N ARG A 125 -6.69 16.98 -21.27
CA ARG A 125 -6.36 15.95 -22.26
C ARG A 125 -4.86 15.69 -22.29
N VAL A 126 -4.50 14.42 -22.20
CA VAL A 126 -3.12 13.94 -22.19
C VAL A 126 -2.87 13.07 -23.41
N ALA A 127 -1.83 13.40 -24.17
CA ALA A 127 -1.47 12.68 -25.38
C ALA A 127 -1.13 11.21 -25.11
N GLU A 128 -0.34 10.95 -24.06
CA GLU A 128 0.08 9.59 -23.69
C GLU A 128 0.11 9.40 -22.17
N LEU A 129 -0.62 8.38 -21.72
CA LEU A 129 -0.79 8.05 -20.32
C LEU A 129 -0.37 6.60 -20.09
N PHE A 130 0.66 6.39 -19.27
CA PHE A 130 1.00 5.04 -18.81
C PHE A 130 0.16 4.70 -17.58
N ILE A 131 -0.50 3.54 -17.58
CA ILE A 131 -1.28 3.04 -16.44
C ILE A 131 -0.93 1.60 -16.10
N THR A 132 -0.98 1.27 -14.81
CA THR A 132 -0.78 -0.09 -14.30
C THR A 132 -1.77 -0.45 -13.20
N SER A 133 -2.35 -1.65 -13.28
CA SER A 133 -3.27 -2.20 -12.30
C SER A 133 -2.54 -2.77 -11.09
N SER A 134 -2.07 -1.89 -10.22
CA SER A 134 -1.34 -2.28 -9.00
C SER A 134 -1.85 -1.60 -7.74
N ILE A 135 -3.00 -0.93 -7.86
CA ILE A 135 -3.72 -0.40 -6.72
C ILE A 135 -4.87 -1.33 -6.40
N ARG A 136 -5.02 -1.67 -5.12
CA ARG A 136 -6.21 -2.38 -4.67
C ARG A 136 -7.41 -1.44 -4.55
N VAL A 137 -8.59 -1.95 -4.88
CA VAL A 137 -9.83 -1.17 -4.86
C VAL A 137 -10.17 -0.66 -3.45
N ASP A 138 -9.86 -1.45 -2.42
CA ASP A 138 -10.05 -1.06 -1.02
C ASP A 138 -9.11 0.06 -0.59
N SER A 139 -7.82 0.00 -0.97
CA SER A 139 -6.86 1.09 -0.74
C SER A 139 -7.32 2.39 -1.40
N MET A 140 -7.82 2.31 -2.65
CA MET A 140 -8.33 3.48 -3.36
C MET A 140 -9.56 4.08 -2.68
N ALA A 141 -10.54 3.23 -2.31
CA ALA A 141 -11.75 3.66 -1.64
C ALA A 141 -11.44 4.30 -0.28
N TRP A 142 -10.54 3.69 0.50
CA TRP A 142 -10.10 4.24 1.78
C TRP A 142 -9.42 5.60 1.62
N ALA A 143 -8.43 5.72 0.72
CA ALA A 143 -7.71 6.98 0.49
C ALA A 143 -8.66 8.10 0.04
N ALA A 144 -9.58 7.82 -0.88
CA ALA A 144 -10.57 8.79 -1.33
C ALA A 144 -11.51 9.22 -0.19
N CYS A 145 -11.95 8.29 0.65
CA CYS A 145 -12.80 8.61 1.80
C CYS A 145 -12.08 9.37 2.92
N GLU A 146 -10.76 9.23 3.08
CA GLU A 146 -9.98 10.01 4.06
C GLU A 146 -9.75 11.47 3.61
N LEU A 147 -9.67 11.69 2.30
CA LEU A 147 -9.53 13.04 1.72
C LEU A 147 -10.84 13.83 1.71
N LEU A 148 -11.97 13.18 1.96
CA LEU A 148 -13.28 13.84 2.07
C LEU A 148 -13.58 14.24 3.52
N LEU A 149 -14.19 15.41 3.70
CA LEU A 149 -14.70 15.86 4.99
C LEU A 149 -15.81 14.93 5.51
N LYS A 150 -15.87 14.73 6.82
CA LYS A 150 -16.79 13.78 7.49
C LYS A 150 -18.25 13.93 7.05
N HIS A 151 -18.74 15.16 6.85
CA HIS A 151 -20.12 15.45 6.48
C HIS A 151 -20.43 15.31 4.98
N ARG A 152 -19.42 15.05 4.14
CA ARG A 152 -19.53 14.88 2.69
C ARG A 152 -19.26 13.46 2.22
N LYS A 153 -19.01 12.53 3.15
CA LYS A 153 -18.65 11.15 2.80
C LYS A 153 -19.85 10.41 2.19
N PRO A 154 -19.72 9.83 0.99
CA PRO A 154 -20.77 9.03 0.39
C PRO A 154 -20.98 7.70 1.16
N PRO A 155 -22.11 6.99 0.96
CA PRO A 155 -22.44 5.76 1.68
C PRO A 155 -21.36 4.67 1.61
N ILE A 156 -20.62 4.58 0.50
CA ILE A 156 -19.53 3.61 0.33
C ILE A 156 -18.42 3.78 1.38
N CYS A 157 -18.19 4.99 1.89
CA CYS A 157 -17.20 5.25 2.96
C CYS A 157 -17.59 4.63 4.31
N HIS A 158 -18.87 4.30 4.49
CA HIS A 158 -19.36 3.61 5.69
C HIS A 158 -19.42 2.09 5.50
N SER A 159 -19.05 1.58 4.33
CA SER A 159 -19.09 0.15 4.04
C SER A 159 -17.84 -0.57 4.60
N PRO A 160 -17.91 -1.89 4.86
CA PRO A 160 -16.81 -2.70 5.41
C PRO A 160 -15.52 -2.68 4.58
N ILE A 161 -15.57 -2.26 3.31
CA ILE A 161 -14.36 -2.10 2.50
C ILE A 161 -13.46 -0.97 3.03
N VAL A 162 -14.06 0.09 3.60
CA VAL A 162 -13.37 1.28 4.12
C VAL A 162 -13.24 1.23 5.64
N ILE A 163 -14.32 0.96 6.37
CA ILE A 163 -14.31 1.07 7.85
C ILE A 163 -13.36 0.05 8.51
N GLN A 164 -13.27 -1.17 7.96
CA GLN A 164 -12.39 -2.22 8.46
C GLN A 164 -11.03 -2.21 7.77
N PHE A 165 -10.74 -1.24 6.89
CA PHE A 165 -9.49 -1.20 6.14
C PHE A 165 -8.29 -1.18 7.10
N ARG A 166 -8.35 -0.34 8.12
CA ARG A 166 -7.28 -0.17 9.12
C ARG A 166 -7.03 -1.45 9.91
N GLU A 167 -8.08 -2.11 10.35
CA GLU A 167 -8.01 -3.38 11.09
C GLU A 167 -7.49 -4.51 10.19
N ARG A 168 -7.99 -4.59 8.95
CA ARG A 168 -7.58 -5.60 7.97
C ARG A 168 -6.09 -5.55 7.65
N TYR A 169 -5.53 -4.34 7.58
CA TYR A 169 -4.11 -4.12 7.25
C TYR A 169 -3.22 -3.77 8.45
N ASN A 170 -3.79 -3.80 9.66
CA ASN A 170 -3.12 -3.42 10.89
C ASN A 170 -2.28 -2.14 10.74
N PHE A 171 -2.92 -1.11 10.21
CA PHE A 171 -2.30 0.20 10.00
C PHE A 171 -2.65 1.12 11.18
N LEU A 172 -1.63 1.63 11.87
CA LEU A 172 -1.77 2.74 12.82
C LEU A 172 -1.56 4.05 12.06
N ASP A 173 -2.42 5.03 12.34
CA ASP A 173 -2.54 6.32 11.66
C ASP A 173 -1.37 7.28 11.97
N GLU A 174 -0.15 6.78 12.02
CA GLU A 174 1.02 7.64 11.94
C GLU A 174 1.11 8.09 10.49
N ILE A 175 0.50 9.24 10.21
CA ILE A 175 0.87 10.11 9.10
C ILE A 175 2.40 10.13 9.14
N SER A 176 3.05 9.59 8.12
CA SER A 176 4.50 9.63 8.06
C SER A 176 4.87 11.10 8.19
N VAL A 177 5.57 11.45 9.27
CA VAL A 177 6.02 12.82 9.59
C VAL A 177 6.68 13.49 8.37
N ARG A 178 7.17 12.70 7.41
CA ARG A 178 7.71 13.14 6.12
C ARG A 178 6.72 13.79 5.14
N ALA A 179 5.43 13.45 5.16
CA ALA A 179 4.42 14.17 4.36
C ALA A 179 4.26 15.63 4.85
N ILE A 180 4.47 15.83 6.15
CA ILE A 180 4.45 17.14 6.82
C ILE A 180 5.78 17.87 6.62
N GLU A 181 6.92 17.16 6.60
CA GLU A 181 8.21 17.76 6.21
C GLU A 181 8.21 18.29 4.76
N SER A 182 7.55 17.60 3.82
CA SER A 182 7.44 18.13 2.45
C SER A 182 6.54 19.37 2.33
N LEU A 183 5.61 19.58 3.26
CA LEU A 183 4.76 20.78 3.31
C LEU A 183 5.45 21.95 4.02
N THR A 184 6.42 21.68 4.91
CA THR A 184 7.06 22.72 5.75
C THR A 184 8.32 23.32 5.13
N ILE A 185 8.91 22.73 4.09
CA ILE A 185 10.08 23.32 3.41
C ILE A 185 9.70 24.55 2.55
N GLU A 186 8.43 24.71 2.17
CA GLU A 186 7.95 25.90 1.45
C GLU A 186 7.38 27.01 2.36
N SER A 187 7.17 26.75 3.65
CA SER A 187 6.60 27.74 4.57
C SER A 187 7.59 28.08 5.68
N THR A 188 8.34 29.17 5.46
CA THR A 188 9.11 29.82 6.52
C THR A 188 8.15 30.45 7.53
N GLY A 189 7.99 29.84 8.70
CA GLY A 189 7.46 30.53 9.87
C GLY A 189 6.54 29.71 10.78
N ALA A 190 6.98 29.55 12.02
CA ALA A 190 6.20 29.18 13.21
C ALA A 190 5.64 27.75 13.26
N ILE A 191 6.37 26.89 13.99
CA ILE A 191 5.89 25.62 14.53
C ILE A 191 4.76 25.93 15.53
N SER A 192 3.53 25.60 15.16
CA SER A 192 2.46 25.38 16.13
C SER A 192 2.14 23.89 16.15
N ASP A 193 2.11 23.31 17.35
CA ASP A 193 1.80 21.90 17.65
C ASP A 193 0.36 21.45 17.28
N ASN A 194 -0.30 22.10 16.31
CA ASN A 194 -1.58 21.67 15.74
C ASN A 194 -1.37 20.75 14.53
N ILE A 195 -0.49 19.77 14.71
CA ILE A 195 -0.13 18.80 13.68
C ILE A 195 -1.29 17.79 13.57
N ALA A 196 -1.90 17.73 12.38
CA ALA A 196 -2.95 16.79 11.94
C ALA A 196 -4.43 17.15 12.23
N ALA A 197 -4.86 18.37 11.90
CA ALA A 197 -6.28 18.56 11.60
C ALA A 197 -6.58 17.95 10.21
N PRO A 198 -7.61 17.08 10.05
CA PRO A 198 -8.06 16.56 8.75
C PRO A 198 -8.35 17.66 7.71
N GLU A 199 -8.60 18.87 8.19
CA GLU A 199 -8.86 20.06 7.40
C GLU A 199 -7.65 20.54 6.58
N ALA A 200 -6.42 20.17 6.96
CA ALA A 200 -5.21 20.61 6.25
C ALA A 200 -4.97 19.87 4.92
N TYR A 201 -5.53 18.67 4.75
CA TYR A 201 -5.34 17.84 3.55
C TYR A 201 -6.64 17.40 2.89
N ALA A 202 -7.80 17.73 3.48
CA ALA A 202 -9.09 17.41 2.89
C ALA A 202 -9.35 18.24 1.64
N ALA A 203 -10.08 17.65 0.68
CA ALA A 203 -10.54 18.36 -0.50
C ALA A 203 -11.48 19.51 -0.10
N VAL A 204 -11.31 20.65 -0.75
CA VAL A 204 -12.16 21.84 -0.54
C VAL A 204 -13.60 21.52 -0.96
N PRO A 205 -14.61 21.80 -0.10
CA PRO A 205 -16.01 21.61 -0.46
C PRO A 205 -16.40 22.34 -1.74
N GLY A 206 -17.05 21.64 -2.67
CA GLY A 206 -17.47 22.14 -3.97
C GLY A 206 -16.33 22.33 -4.97
N GLY A 207 -15.09 21.95 -4.62
CA GLY A 207 -13.95 22.02 -5.54
C GLY A 207 -13.88 20.83 -6.49
N ASP A 208 -13.12 20.98 -7.56
CA ASP A 208 -12.92 19.93 -8.57
C ASP A 208 -12.29 18.66 -7.95
N ALA A 209 -11.39 18.83 -6.97
CA ALA A 209 -10.82 17.74 -6.19
C ALA A 209 -11.87 16.90 -5.45
N GLU A 210 -12.90 17.52 -4.87
CA GLU A 210 -14.00 16.79 -4.22
C GLU A 210 -14.83 16.04 -5.27
N ALA A 211 -15.11 16.69 -6.40
CA ALA A 211 -15.87 16.09 -7.49
C ALA A 211 -15.17 14.85 -8.07
N GLU A 212 -13.85 14.91 -8.32
CA GLU A 212 -13.04 13.77 -8.76
C GLU A 212 -13.12 12.59 -7.80
N LEU A 213 -13.00 12.85 -6.49
CA LEU A 213 -13.07 11.82 -5.45
C LEU A 213 -14.46 11.20 -5.34
N ILE A 214 -15.52 12.03 -5.41
CA ILE A 214 -16.90 11.54 -5.39
C ILE A 214 -17.18 10.69 -6.63
N GLU A 215 -16.73 11.11 -7.82
CA GLU A 215 -16.91 10.34 -9.05
C GLU A 215 -16.19 8.99 -8.99
N LEU A 216 -14.96 8.97 -8.47
CA LEU A 216 -14.19 7.75 -8.26
C LEU A 216 -14.92 6.79 -7.31
N LEU A 217 -15.43 7.31 -6.18
CA LEU A 217 -16.20 6.53 -5.20
C LEU A 217 -17.53 6.06 -5.77
N GLU A 218 -18.18 6.84 -6.64
CA GLU A 218 -19.37 6.43 -7.37
C GLU A 218 -19.07 5.21 -8.25
N VAL A 219 -17.95 5.24 -9.00
CA VAL A 219 -17.53 4.11 -9.85
C VAL A 219 -17.31 2.84 -9.04
N ILE A 220 -16.59 2.95 -7.92
CA ILE A 220 -16.34 1.81 -7.02
C ILE A 220 -17.65 1.29 -6.43
N SER A 221 -18.54 2.19 -5.97
CA SER A 221 -19.80 1.80 -5.31
C SER A 221 -20.77 1.05 -6.23
N LYS A 222 -20.79 1.38 -7.52
CA LYS A 222 -21.66 0.73 -8.52
C LYS A 222 -21.01 -0.50 -9.16
N SER A 223 -19.72 -0.75 -8.88
CA SER A 223 -18.97 -1.87 -9.46
C SER A 223 -19.42 -3.20 -8.84
N SER A 224 -19.83 -4.16 -9.66
CA SER A 224 -20.25 -5.49 -9.19
C SER A 224 -19.73 -6.60 -10.10
N PRO A 225 -18.92 -7.55 -9.58
CA PRO A 225 -18.34 -7.58 -8.24
C PRO A 225 -17.23 -6.52 -8.10
N VAL A 226 -17.03 -5.98 -6.89
CA VAL A 226 -15.96 -4.99 -6.60
C VAL A 226 -14.57 -5.59 -6.85
N SER A 227 -14.40 -6.90 -6.68
CA SER A 227 -13.13 -7.60 -6.95
C SER A 227 -12.72 -7.61 -8.43
N ALA A 228 -13.66 -7.40 -9.36
CA ALA A 228 -13.37 -7.29 -10.79
C ALA A 228 -13.15 -5.84 -11.25
N ALA A 229 -13.35 -4.86 -10.35
CA ALA A 229 -12.98 -3.47 -10.63
C ALA A 229 -11.46 -3.34 -10.69
N VAL A 230 -10.98 -2.62 -11.71
CA VAL A 230 -9.55 -2.45 -11.95
C VAL A 230 -9.19 -1.04 -11.55
N CYS A 231 -8.42 -0.89 -10.48
CA CYS A 231 -7.84 0.38 -10.10
C CYS A 231 -6.39 0.47 -10.56
N VAL A 232 -6.03 1.62 -11.10
CA VAL A 232 -4.76 1.88 -11.76
C VAL A 232 -4.03 3.04 -11.11
N GLU A 233 -2.71 2.97 -11.17
CA GLU A 233 -1.81 4.10 -11.00
C GLU A 233 -1.11 4.39 -12.32
N GLY A 234 -0.74 5.66 -12.53
CA GLY A 234 -0.17 6.09 -13.78
C GLY A 234 0.51 7.44 -13.71
N PHE A 235 1.10 7.80 -14.85
CA PHE A 235 1.78 9.07 -15.04
C PHE A 235 1.73 9.49 -16.51
N VAL A 236 1.78 10.81 -16.75
CA VAL A 236 1.85 11.38 -18.09
C VAL A 236 3.25 11.18 -18.66
N VAL A 237 3.35 10.56 -19.83
CA VAL A 237 4.64 10.35 -20.51
C VAL A 237 5.01 11.62 -21.27
N LYS A 238 6.08 12.30 -20.85
CA LYS A 238 6.60 13.52 -21.53
C LYS A 238 7.92 13.29 -22.27
N GLY A 239 8.56 12.14 -22.08
CA GLY A 239 9.87 11.79 -22.65
C GLY A 239 10.58 10.71 -21.84
N SER A 240 11.86 10.48 -22.11
CA SER A 240 12.68 9.59 -21.28
C SER A 240 12.98 10.22 -19.91
N GLY A 241 13.02 9.38 -18.87
CA GLY A 241 13.25 9.86 -17.51
C GLY A 241 12.65 8.98 -16.43
N ARG A 242 12.81 9.41 -15.18
CA ARG A 242 12.24 8.75 -14.00
C ARG A 242 10.92 9.43 -13.61
N TYR A 243 9.89 8.63 -13.47
CA TYR A 243 8.53 9.06 -13.18
C TYR A 243 8.02 8.43 -11.88
N THR A 244 7.25 9.22 -11.15
CA THR A 244 6.44 8.75 -10.02
C THR A 244 4.97 8.79 -10.42
N THR A 245 4.17 7.95 -9.77
CA THR A 245 2.72 7.95 -9.97
C THR A 245 2.13 9.27 -9.50
N SER A 246 1.28 9.83 -10.35
CA SER A 246 0.56 11.09 -10.10
C SER A 246 -0.92 10.96 -10.40
N ILE A 247 -1.27 10.00 -11.27
CA ILE A 247 -2.63 9.76 -11.73
C ILE A 247 -3.09 8.43 -11.17
N HIS A 248 -4.32 8.42 -10.71
CA HIS A 248 -4.97 7.28 -10.08
C HIS A 248 -6.36 7.13 -10.66
N GLY A 249 -6.86 5.92 -10.79
CA GLY A 249 -8.21 5.76 -11.33
C GLY A 249 -8.77 4.38 -11.12
N CYS A 250 -10.07 4.23 -11.37
CA CYS A 250 -10.72 2.93 -11.35
C CYS A 250 -11.68 2.79 -12.53
N GLY A 251 -11.71 1.60 -13.10
CA GLY A 251 -12.66 1.18 -14.13
C GLY A 251 -13.62 0.14 -13.58
N SER A 252 -14.91 0.35 -13.79
CA SER A 252 -15.94 -0.61 -13.38
C SER A 252 -15.99 -1.82 -14.31
N PRO A 253 -16.22 -3.05 -13.81
CA PRO A 253 -16.48 -4.22 -14.65
C PRO A 253 -17.94 -4.29 -15.09
N SER A 254 -18.87 -3.76 -14.31
CA SER A 254 -20.31 -3.92 -14.52
C SER A 254 -20.91 -2.88 -15.46
N PHE A 255 -20.36 -1.68 -15.53
CA PHE A 255 -20.87 -0.62 -16.42
C PHE A 255 -19.73 0.15 -17.06
N TYR A 256 -19.98 0.69 -18.25
CA TYR A 256 -18.96 1.35 -19.06
C TYR A 256 -18.66 2.76 -18.54
N ARG A 257 -17.93 2.80 -17.41
CA ARG A 257 -17.45 4.04 -16.80
C ARG A 257 -16.10 3.86 -16.12
N SER A 258 -15.24 4.85 -16.28
CA SER A 258 -13.93 4.97 -15.62
C SER A 258 -13.68 6.40 -15.18
N VAL A 259 -12.90 6.54 -14.11
CA VAL A 259 -12.48 7.84 -13.59
C VAL A 259 -10.97 7.82 -13.45
N LEU A 260 -10.34 8.92 -13.90
CA LEU A 260 -8.93 9.21 -13.74
C LEU A 260 -8.81 10.52 -12.95
N VAL A 261 -8.24 10.40 -11.76
CA VAL A 261 -8.05 11.43 -10.73
C VAL A 261 -6.55 11.78 -10.70
N GLY A 262 -6.22 13.07 -10.55
CA GLY A 262 -4.81 13.48 -10.43
C GLY A 262 -4.42 14.79 -11.11
N SER A 263 -5.34 15.53 -11.73
CA SER A 263 -5.10 16.92 -12.16
C SER A 263 -4.95 17.83 -10.95
N ASP A 264 -5.90 17.76 -10.02
CA ASP A 264 -6.01 18.71 -8.90
C ASP A 264 -5.79 18.05 -7.51
N THR A 265 -5.71 16.72 -7.46
CA THR A 265 -5.64 15.94 -6.21
C THR A 265 -4.22 15.40 -5.93
N SER A 266 -3.23 16.27 -5.79
CA SER A 266 -1.85 15.86 -5.47
C SER A 266 -1.76 14.99 -4.19
N MET A 267 -2.68 15.22 -3.24
CA MET A 267 -2.74 14.50 -1.97
C MET A 267 -3.13 13.02 -2.13
N VAL A 268 -3.88 12.63 -3.16
CA VAL A 268 -4.23 11.22 -3.42
C VAL A 268 -2.96 10.39 -3.62
N SER A 269 -2.02 10.91 -4.41
CA SER A 269 -0.73 10.24 -4.65
C SER A 269 0.09 10.07 -3.37
N GLN A 270 0.02 11.04 -2.46
CA GLN A 270 0.72 10.98 -1.18
C GLN A 270 0.08 9.95 -0.24
N PHE A 271 -1.24 9.87 -0.19
CA PHE A 271 -1.96 8.90 0.65
C PHE A 271 -1.79 7.46 0.17
N LEU A 272 -1.71 7.25 -1.15
CA LEU A 272 -1.51 5.95 -1.76
C LEU A 272 -0.04 5.53 -1.81
N ARG A 273 0.90 6.44 -1.58
CA ARG A 273 2.32 6.11 -1.48
C ARG A 273 2.54 5.15 -0.31
N ASP A 274 3.15 4.01 -0.59
CA ASP A 274 3.36 2.90 0.35
C ASP A 274 2.06 2.22 0.84
N ARG A 275 0.89 2.58 0.29
CA ARG A 275 -0.44 2.04 0.65
C ARG A 275 -1.27 1.58 -0.56
N SER A 276 -0.75 1.73 -1.78
CA SER A 276 -1.40 1.36 -3.03
C SER A 276 -1.72 -0.13 -3.09
N TRP A 277 -0.78 -0.95 -2.63
CA TRP A 277 -0.93 -2.39 -2.47
C TRP A 277 -0.49 -2.79 -1.07
N LEU A 278 -1.48 -3.03 -0.21
CA LEU A 278 -1.28 -3.57 1.12
C LEU A 278 -1.73 -5.03 1.16
N THR A 279 -0.89 -5.87 1.74
CA THR A 279 -1.26 -7.20 2.21
C THR A 279 -0.91 -7.28 3.68
N SER A 280 -1.73 -7.98 4.46
CA SER A 280 -1.45 -8.25 5.87
C SER A 280 -1.78 -9.71 6.12
N ASN A 281 -0.82 -10.43 6.68
CA ASN A 281 -0.96 -11.83 7.03
C ASN A 281 -0.53 -12.04 8.48
N THR A 282 -1.23 -12.94 9.17
CA THR A 282 -0.93 -13.28 10.56
C THR A 282 -0.39 -14.70 10.62
N LEU A 283 0.81 -14.85 11.13
CA LEU A 283 1.51 -16.12 11.30
C LEU A 283 1.68 -16.40 12.80
N GLN A 284 1.15 -17.51 13.29
CA GLN A 284 1.33 -17.92 14.68
C GLN A 284 2.46 -18.95 14.79
N VAL A 285 3.53 -18.62 15.52
CA VAL A 285 4.69 -19.50 15.71
C VAL A 285 5.16 -19.42 17.15
N MET A 286 5.36 -20.58 17.79
CA MET A 286 5.88 -20.69 19.16
C MET A 286 5.14 -19.84 20.20
N GLY A 287 3.80 -19.81 20.11
CA GLY A 287 2.95 -19.05 21.05
C GLY A 287 2.95 -17.53 20.84
N MET A 288 3.60 -17.04 19.79
CA MET A 288 3.58 -15.62 19.41
C MET A 288 2.79 -15.43 18.11
N THR A 289 2.16 -14.27 17.99
CA THR A 289 1.49 -13.86 16.75
C THR A 289 2.38 -12.87 16.03
N PHE A 290 2.84 -13.26 14.84
CA PHE A 290 3.54 -12.40 13.91
C PHE A 290 2.55 -11.84 12.91
N LEU A 291 2.66 -10.55 12.65
CA LEU A 291 1.86 -9.85 11.68
C LEU A 291 2.81 -9.33 10.62
N ILE A 292 2.66 -9.83 9.41
CA ILE A 292 3.48 -9.51 8.26
C ILE A 292 2.66 -8.61 7.36
N ARG A 293 3.11 -7.36 7.18
CA ARG A 293 2.49 -6.40 6.27
C ARG A 293 3.42 -6.11 5.10
N GLU A 294 2.91 -6.20 3.88
CA GLU A 294 3.67 -5.84 2.68
C GLU A 294 3.15 -4.52 2.13
N ASN A 295 4.06 -3.55 1.98
CA ASN A 295 3.79 -2.26 1.38
C ASN A 295 4.54 -2.16 0.06
N HIS A 296 3.91 -1.60 -0.96
CA HIS A 296 4.53 -1.41 -2.27
C HIS A 296 4.73 0.05 -2.61
N ARG A 297 5.87 0.33 -3.22
CA ARG A 297 6.17 1.60 -3.86
C ARG A 297 6.61 1.37 -5.29
N SER A 298 5.93 2.02 -6.21
CA SER A 298 6.24 1.96 -7.62
C SER A 298 7.01 3.21 -8.06
N VAL A 299 8.06 2.97 -8.83
CA VAL A 299 8.85 3.98 -9.53
C VAL A 299 8.99 3.51 -10.97
N PHE A 300 8.86 4.42 -11.92
CA PHE A 300 8.93 4.08 -13.33
C PHE A 300 10.11 4.79 -13.97
N THR A 301 10.80 4.11 -14.88
CA THR A 301 11.88 4.65 -15.70
C THR A 301 11.54 4.39 -17.16
N VAL A 302 11.43 5.45 -17.94
CA VAL A 302 11.11 5.38 -19.37
C VAL A 302 12.39 5.64 -20.15
N HIS A 303 12.71 4.72 -21.05
CA HIS A 303 13.83 4.85 -21.97
C HIS A 303 13.29 4.85 -23.40
N GLU A 304 13.69 5.85 -24.18
CA GLU A 304 13.49 5.84 -25.63
C GLU A 304 14.65 5.07 -26.27
N SER A 305 14.34 4.09 -27.13
CA SER A 305 15.38 3.36 -27.84
C SER A 305 16.04 4.27 -28.87
N ALA A 306 17.33 4.56 -28.70
CA ALA A 306 18.11 5.39 -29.61
C ALA A 306 18.36 4.75 -31.00
N LYS A 307 18.04 3.47 -31.19
CA LYS A 307 18.13 2.78 -32.48
C LYS A 307 16.74 2.69 -33.12
N ASP A 308 16.45 3.67 -33.97
CA ASP A 308 15.62 3.71 -35.19
C ASP A 308 14.25 2.99 -35.29
N ASP A 309 13.74 2.40 -34.21
CA ASP A 309 12.49 1.63 -34.25
C ASP A 309 11.32 2.33 -33.53
N GLY A 310 11.53 3.53 -32.96
CA GLY A 310 10.51 4.27 -32.21
C GLY A 310 9.98 3.57 -30.95
N LYS A 311 10.55 2.41 -30.59
CA LYS A 311 10.09 1.57 -29.47
C LYS A 311 10.49 2.17 -28.13
N ARG A 312 9.51 2.38 -27.26
CA ARG A 312 9.70 2.81 -25.88
C ARG A 312 9.83 1.62 -24.94
N LYS A 313 10.80 1.71 -24.04
CA LYS A 313 11.00 0.76 -22.95
C LYS A 313 10.51 1.39 -21.65
N TYR A 314 9.59 0.72 -21.00
CA TYR A 314 9.04 1.06 -19.70
C TYR A 314 9.61 0.11 -18.66
N CYS A 315 10.47 0.60 -17.79
CA CYS A 315 10.99 -0.13 -16.65
C CYS A 315 10.20 0.29 -15.41
N ARG A 316 9.77 -0.67 -14.61
CA ARG A 316 9.10 -0.46 -13.34
C ARG A 316 9.99 -1.02 -12.25
N ASP A 317 10.44 -0.15 -11.36
CA ASP A 317 11.11 -0.51 -10.13
C ASP A 317 10.05 -0.56 -9.01
N LEU A 318 9.82 -1.74 -8.48
CA LEU A 318 8.91 -2.01 -7.38
C LEU A 318 9.72 -2.26 -6.11
N SER A 319 9.62 -1.34 -5.16
CA SER A 319 10.15 -1.55 -3.82
C SER A 319 9.05 -2.13 -2.94
N VAL A 320 9.28 -3.32 -2.41
CA VAL A 320 8.42 -4.03 -1.47
C VAL A 320 9.03 -3.91 -0.09
N TYR A 321 8.28 -3.37 0.86
CA TYR A 321 8.67 -3.26 2.25
C TYR A 321 7.82 -4.20 3.09
N VAL A 322 8.46 -5.15 3.75
CA VAL A 322 7.79 -6.07 4.65
C VAL A 322 7.99 -5.61 6.10
N VAL A 323 6.90 -5.35 6.80
CA VAL A 323 6.91 -5.00 8.23
C VAL A 323 6.41 -6.20 9.03
N ALA A 324 7.29 -6.76 9.86
CA ALA A 324 6.94 -7.82 10.81
C ALA A 324 6.71 -7.21 12.20
N ILE A 325 5.48 -7.30 12.70
CA ILE A 325 5.10 -6.88 14.06
C ILE A 325 4.92 -8.16 14.89
N VAL A 326 5.59 -8.23 16.04
CA VAL A 326 5.41 -9.34 16.99
C VAL A 326 4.48 -8.89 18.09
N GLU A 327 3.33 -9.53 18.21
CA GLU A 327 2.46 -9.40 19.38
C GLU A 327 2.72 -10.61 20.29
N ALA A 328 3.53 -10.39 21.33
CA ALA A 328 3.68 -11.33 22.44
C ALA A 328 2.58 -11.07 23.48
N ALA A 329 2.11 -12.14 24.13
CA ALA A 329 1.17 -12.07 25.26
C ALA A 329 1.84 -11.31 26.43
N GLY A 330 1.70 -9.98 26.42
CA GLY A 330 2.45 -9.07 27.30
C GLY A 330 2.93 -7.82 26.55
N SER A 331 1.97 -7.03 26.05
CA SER A 331 2.07 -5.64 25.57
C SER A 331 3.48 -5.05 25.35
N LEU A 332 4.17 -5.50 24.30
CA LEU A 332 5.34 -4.81 23.75
C LEU A 332 5.20 -4.79 22.22
N ARG A 333 4.54 -3.74 21.72
CA ARG A 333 4.51 -3.43 20.29
C ARG A 333 5.86 -2.88 19.89
N VAL A 334 6.68 -3.69 19.23
CA VAL A 334 7.89 -3.20 18.58
C VAL A 334 7.54 -2.85 17.14
N SER A 335 7.13 -1.59 16.94
CA SER A 335 6.94 -1.01 15.60
C SER A 335 8.30 -0.68 15.01
N ASN A 336 8.92 -1.62 14.29
CA ASN A 336 10.15 -1.31 13.55
C ASN A 336 9.79 -0.65 12.22
N LEU A 337 9.79 0.69 12.21
CA LEU A 337 9.62 1.50 11.02
C LEU A 337 10.87 2.34 10.80
N PHE A 338 11.87 1.80 10.10
CA PHE A 338 13.03 2.60 9.68
C PHE A 338 13.44 2.33 8.24
N ARG A 339 13.66 3.46 7.55
CA ARG A 339 14.00 3.63 6.14
C ARG A 339 15.52 3.74 6.01
N MET A 340 16.11 2.90 5.16
CA MET A 340 17.44 3.18 4.61
C MET A 340 17.30 4.18 3.45
N ASP A 341 17.70 5.42 3.68
CA ASP A 341 18.05 6.33 2.58
C ASP A 341 19.37 5.81 2.00
N ASN A 342 19.32 5.26 0.79
CA ASN A 342 20.50 4.82 0.06
C ASN A 342 21.28 6.06 -0.40
N LYS A 343 22.01 6.70 0.53
CA LYS A 343 23.11 7.62 0.20
C LYS A 343 24.32 6.76 -0.18
N ASN A 344 24.29 6.20 -1.38
CA ASN A 344 25.50 5.74 -2.07
C ASN A 344 25.23 5.90 -3.57
N GLY A 345 25.35 7.16 -4.01
CA GLY A 345 25.76 7.44 -5.37
C GLY A 345 27.28 7.33 -5.42
N LEU A 346 27.75 6.29 -6.09
CA LEU A 346 29.03 6.24 -6.79
C LEU A 346 28.92 5.18 -7.88
#